data_AF-A0A1H7RCP8-F1
#
_entry.id   AF-A0A1H7RCP8-F1
#
_cell.length_a   1.000
_cell.length_b   1.000
_cell.length_c   1.000
_cell.angle_alpha   90.00
_cell.angle_beta   90.00
_cell.angle_gamma   90.00
#
_symmetry.space_group_name_H-M   'P 1'
#
loop_
_entity.id
_entity.type
_entity.pdbx_description
1 polymer ?
#
loop_
_entity_poly.entity_id
_entity_poly.type
_entity_poly.pdbx_seq_one_letter_code
_entity_poly.pdbx_strand_id
1 'polypeptide(L)' 'MIRFLPLFVLSACALPTANGPVPDPQAYSVSTAPVPFAVNRLLPRGVTVQDVRVADNCYGYQYQGQIYPVLIPRGTQYCL' A
#
# COMPACT_ATOMS: atom_id res chain seq x y z
N MET A 1 6.50 -34.18 -34.65
CA MET A 1 6.12 -32.75 -34.64
C MET A 1 5.13 -32.53 -33.50
N ILE A 2 5.59 -32.08 -32.33
CA ILE A 2 4.73 -31.84 -31.16
C ILE A 2 4.61 -30.33 -30.97
N ARG A 3 3.36 -29.88 -30.94
CA ARG A 3 2.91 -28.49 -31.07
C ARG A 3 3.01 -27.81 -29.69
N PHE A 4 3.85 -26.79 -29.60
CA PHE A 4 3.95 -25.88 -28.45
C PHE A 4 2.63 -25.11 -28.27
N LEU A 5 2.00 -25.21 -27.10
CA LEU A 5 1.05 -24.20 -26.62
C LEU A 5 1.80 -23.29 -25.63
N PRO A 6 1.90 -21.98 -25.89
CA PRO A 6 2.46 -21.07 -24.90
C PRO A 6 1.40 -20.86 -23.81
N LEU A 7 1.73 -21.26 -22.59
CA LEU A 7 1.02 -20.84 -21.40
C LEU A 7 1.19 -19.31 -21.30
N PHE A 8 0.13 -18.56 -21.62
CA PHE A 8 0.08 -17.12 -21.34
C PHE A 8 0.04 -16.95 -19.82
N VAL A 9 1.21 -16.76 -19.22
CA VAL A 9 1.35 -16.30 -17.84
C VAL A 9 0.89 -14.85 -17.84
N LEU A 10 -0.35 -14.61 -17.40
CA LEU A 10 -0.83 -13.27 -17.07
C LEU A 10 0.07 -12.74 -15.96
N SER A 11 1.06 -11.95 -16.35
CA SER A 11 1.90 -11.19 -15.44
C SER A 11 0.96 -10.24 -14.70
N ALA A 12 0.56 -10.61 -13.49
CA ALA A 12 -0.07 -9.69 -12.58
C ALA A 12 0.87 -8.49 -12.46
N CYS A 13 0.42 -7.31 -12.87
CA CYS A 13 1.08 -6.07 -12.49
C CYS A 13 1.08 -6.03 -10.95
N ALA A 14 2.15 -6.55 -10.34
CA ALA A 14 2.39 -6.36 -8.94
C ALA A 14 2.62 -4.86 -8.77
N LEU A 15 1.59 -4.19 -8.26
CA LEU A 15 1.75 -2.89 -7.63
C LEU A 15 2.94 -3.00 -6.66
N PRO A 16 3.70 -1.92 -6.43
CA PRO A 16 4.64 -1.87 -5.32
C PRO A 16 3.81 -1.86 -4.01
N THR A 17 3.18 -2.99 -3.70
CA THR A 17 2.54 -3.24 -2.42
C THR A 17 3.64 -3.55 -1.46
N ALA A 18 3.55 -2.97 -0.27
CA ALA A 18 4.35 -3.40 0.85
C ALA A 18 4.44 -4.94 0.93
N ASN A 19 5.59 -5.44 1.38
CA ASN A 19 5.85 -6.87 1.53
C ASN A 19 4.87 -7.58 2.50
N GLY A 20 3.99 -6.82 3.16
CA GLY A 20 2.90 -7.30 3.97
C GLY A 20 2.14 -6.16 4.64
N PRO A 21 1.10 -6.47 5.42
CA PRO A 21 0.45 -5.50 6.30
C PRO A 21 1.41 -5.00 7.39
N VAL A 22 1.07 -3.88 8.02
CA VAL A 22 1.78 -3.39 9.21
C VAL A 22 1.68 -4.41 10.36
N PRO A 23 2.70 -4.51 11.24
CA PRO A 23 2.73 -5.50 12.31
C PRO A 23 1.67 -5.27 13.40
N ASP A 24 1.35 -4.02 13.71
CA ASP A 24 0.29 -3.66 14.66
C ASP A 24 -0.77 -2.76 13.98
N PRO A 25 -1.79 -3.36 13.31
CA PRO A 25 -2.83 -2.60 12.65
C PRO A 25 -3.78 -1.90 13.62
N GLN A 26 -3.84 -2.30 14.90
CA GLN A 26 -4.77 -1.70 15.87
C GLN A 26 -4.30 -0.32 16.33
N ALA A 27 -3.00 -0.04 16.26
CA ALA A 27 -2.45 1.29 16.52
C ALA A 27 -2.86 2.34 15.47
N TYR A 28 -3.29 1.90 14.28
CA TYR A 28 -3.60 2.78 13.14
C TYR A 28 -5.05 3.26 13.20
N SER A 29 -5.22 4.59 13.19
CA SER A 29 -6.52 5.25 13.24
C SER A 29 -6.72 6.19 12.06
N VAL A 30 -7.98 6.54 11.77
CA VAL A 30 -8.29 7.59 10.80
C VAL A 30 -7.74 8.91 11.34
N SER A 31 -6.86 9.56 10.57
CA SER A 31 -6.36 10.88 10.95
C SER A 31 -7.42 11.95 10.67
N THR A 32 -7.67 12.82 11.65
CA THR A 32 -8.46 14.04 11.46
C THR A 32 -7.63 15.18 10.86
N ALA A 33 -6.30 15.04 10.88
CA ALA A 33 -5.40 15.99 10.24
C ALA A 33 -5.36 15.76 8.72
N PRO A 34 -5.12 16.81 7.91
CA PRO A 34 -4.94 16.65 6.48
C PRO A 34 -3.80 15.68 6.15
N VAL A 35 -4.07 14.72 5.26
CA VAL A 35 -3.03 13.81 4.75
C VAL A 35 -2.02 14.63 3.92
N PRO A 36 -0.70 14.52 4.18
CA PRO A 36 0.31 15.23 3.42
C PRO A 36 0.26 14.90 1.92
N PHE A 37 0.55 15.89 1.07
CA PHE A 37 0.60 15.70 -0.38
C PHE A 37 1.53 14.54 -0.80
N ALA A 38 2.67 14.39 -0.12
CA ALA A 38 3.62 13.32 -0.37
C ALA A 38 2.99 11.93 -0.15
N VAL A 39 2.22 11.75 0.92
CA VAL A 39 1.53 10.49 1.23
C VAL A 39 0.51 10.18 0.15
N ASN A 40 -0.33 11.16 -0.25
CA ASN A 40 -1.32 10.99 -1.30
C ASN A 40 -0.70 10.53 -2.64
N ARG A 41 0.51 11.01 -2.96
CA ARG A 41 1.23 10.63 -4.20
C ARG A 41 1.84 9.23 -4.16
N LEU A 42 2.01 8.66 -2.97
CA LEU A 42 2.59 7.33 -2.75
C LEU A 42 1.51 6.25 -2.58
N LEU A 43 0.23 6.62 -2.56
CA LEU A 43 -0.86 5.66 -2.47
C LEU A 43 -0.92 4.78 -3.74
N PRO A 44 -1.20 3.47 -3.59
CA PRO A 44 -1.49 2.61 -4.72
C PRO A 44 -2.72 3.08 -5.51
N ARG A 45 -2.82 2.65 -6.77
CA ARG A 45 -4.02 2.93 -7.57
C ARG A 45 -5.26 2.33 -6.90
N GLY A 46 -6.33 3.11 -6.84
CA GLY A 46 -7.59 2.70 -6.21
C GLY A 46 -7.65 2.90 -4.70
N VAL A 47 -6.55 3.35 -4.07
CA VAL A 47 -6.51 3.78 -2.67
C VAL A 47 -6.61 5.30 -2.63
N THR A 48 -7.44 5.81 -1.74
CA THR A 48 -7.69 7.25 -1.59
C THR A 48 -7.22 7.74 -0.22
N VAL A 49 -7.20 9.06 -0.04
CA VAL A 49 -6.88 9.66 1.27
C VAL A 49 -7.83 9.24 2.39
N GLN A 50 -9.04 8.77 2.06
CA GLN A 50 -10.02 8.29 3.05
C GLN A 50 -9.62 6.92 3.62
N ASP A 51 -8.81 6.17 2.89
CA ASP A 51 -8.29 4.87 3.30
C ASP A 51 -7.05 5.02 4.18
N VAL A 52 -6.46 6.21 4.26
CA VAL A 52 -5.24 6.47 5.03
C VAL A 52 -5.50 6.32 6.52
N ARG A 53 -4.55 5.69 7.20
CA ARG A 53 -4.51 5.53 8.65
C ARG A 53 -3.15 5.99 9.17
N VAL A 54 -3.11 6.45 10.41
CA VAL A 54 -1.88 6.95 11.04
C VAL A 54 -1.71 6.32 12.41
N ALA A 55 -0.47 5.93 12.72
CA ALA A 55 -0.01 5.48 14.04
C ALA A 55 1.41 6.00 14.24
N ASP A 56 1.73 6.59 15.40
CA ASP A 56 3.09 7.03 15.73
C ASP A 56 3.80 7.81 14.61
N ASN A 57 3.08 8.76 14.00
CA ASN A 57 3.52 9.56 12.84
C ASN A 57 3.87 8.75 11.57
N CYS A 58 3.59 7.46 11.54
CA CYS A 58 3.70 6.57 10.39
C CYS A 58 2.37 6.45 9.64
N TYR A 59 2.43 6.45 8.31
CA TYR A 59 1.26 6.40 7.43
C TYR A 59 1.06 5.00 6.87
N GLY A 60 -0.17 4.54 6.94
CA GLY A 60 -0.66 3.32 6.31
C GLY A 60 -1.93 3.58 5.53
N TYR A 61 -2.41 2.59 4.79
CA TYR A 61 -3.70 2.63 4.10
C TYR A 61 -4.45 1.32 4.30
N GLN A 62 -5.77 1.42 4.44
CA GLN A 62 -6.65 0.29 4.56
C GLN A 62 -6.98 -0.28 3.17
N TYR A 63 -6.79 -1.58 2.99
CA TYR A 63 -7.16 -2.29 1.78
C TYR A 63 -7.60 -3.70 2.14
N GLN A 64 -8.79 -4.11 1.68
CA GLN A 64 -9.38 -5.43 1.96
C GLN A 64 -9.40 -5.81 3.45
N GLY A 65 -9.64 -4.83 4.34
CA GLY A 65 -9.71 -5.04 5.79
C GLY A 65 -8.34 -5.17 6.48
N GLN A 66 -7.24 -5.03 5.75
CA GLN A 66 -5.88 -4.98 6.28
C GLN A 66 -5.31 -3.57 6.14
N ILE A 67 -4.29 -3.26 6.93
CA ILE A 67 -3.56 -1.99 6.86
C ILE A 67 -2.18 -2.28 6.30
N TYR A 68 -1.84 -1.64 5.20
CA TYR A 68 -0.53 -1.72 4.56
C TYR A 68 0.23 -0.42 4.77
N PRO A 69 1.57 -0.45 4.90
CA PRO A 69 2.34 0.77 5.03
C PRO A 69 2.34 1.55 3.70
N VAL A 70 2.24 2.88 3.80
CA VAL A 70 2.58 3.76 2.67
C VAL A 70 4.10 3.74 2.53
N LEU A 71 4.61 3.29 1.38
CA LEU A 71 6.04 3.18 1.16
C LEU A 71 6.62 4.42 0.49
N ILE A 72 7.79 4.87 0.96
CA ILE A 72 8.63 5.78 0.18
C ILE A 72 9.34 5.02 -0.96
N PRO A 73 9.87 5.71 -1.99
CA PRO A 73 10.54 5.05 -3.12
C PRO A 73 11.72 4.14 -2.74
N ARG A 74 12.30 4.32 -1.55
CA ARG A 74 13.37 3.45 -1.01
C ARG A 74 12.86 2.16 -0.35
N GLY A 75 11.55 1.96 -0.29
CA GLY A 75 10.92 0.73 0.22
C GLY A 75 10.66 0.70 1.73
N THR A 76 11.00 1.75 2.47
CA THR A 76 10.62 1.88 3.89
C THR A 76 9.25 2.55 4.03
N GLN A 77 8.62 2.37 5.18
CA GLN A 77 7.40 3.09 5.51
C GLN A 77 7.64 4.60 5.58
N TYR A 78 6.64 5.38 5.17
CA TYR A 78 6.60 6.83 5.37
C TYR A 78 6.21 7.13 6.81
N CYS A 79 7.16 7.67 7.59
CA CYS A 79 6.94 8.18 8.94
C CYS A 79 7.53 9.59 9.07
N LEU A 80 6.91 10.46 9.87
CA LEU A 80 7.39 11.82 10.16
C LEU A 80 8.07 11.91 11.52
#